data_AF-A0A9X6NEY8-F1
#
_entry.id   AF-A0A9X6NEY8-F1
#
_cell.length_a   1.000
_cell.length_b   1.000
_cell.length_c   1.000
_cell.angle_alpha   90.00
_cell.angle_beta   90.00
_cell.angle_gamma   90.00
#
_symmetry.space_group_name_H-M   'P 1'
#
loop_
_entity.id
_entity.type
_entity.pdbx_description
1 polymer ?
#
loop_
_entity_poly.entity_id
_entity_poly.type
_entity_poly.pdbx_seq_one_letter_code
_entity_poly.pdbx_strand_id
1 'polypeptide(L)'
;MWDRPIIELAIESLITTAEVTGRASLLAVMSEFAGVCLNFLLVSSLGNLLDDNCLRILVVLRLGATGCQPHNCHVYGKEVRENGHRGLSCAYGISRGSRHSAINEVVKRALVSAGVPAVPVTPGLCRVDGKQPNEMTMTPFQHGKALLRDATISNTLTMSNIIRTTAEAGRKGG
;
A
#
# COMPACT_ATOMS: atom_id res chain seq x y z
N MET A 1 15.37 11.77 -24.45
CA MET A 1 15.27 12.95 -23.58
C MET A 1 16.68 13.33 -23.17
N TRP A 2 17.08 14.58 -23.39
CA TRP A 2 18.48 15.06 -23.28
C TRP A 2 18.91 15.36 -21.82
N ASP A 3 17.94 15.47 -20.93
CA ASP A 3 18.03 15.68 -19.48
C ASP A 3 18.22 14.38 -18.68
N ARG A 4 17.92 13.22 -19.28
CA ARG A 4 18.01 11.90 -18.63
C ARG A 4 19.29 11.66 -17.82
N PRO A 5 20.52 11.89 -18.32
CA PRO A 5 21.74 11.65 -17.55
C PRO A 5 21.86 12.57 -16.32
N ILE A 6 21.33 13.80 -16.40
CA ILE A 6 21.32 14.74 -15.27
C ILE A 6 20.34 14.26 -14.20
N ILE A 7 19.17 13.78 -14.61
CA ILE A 7 18.15 13.23 -13.72
C ILE A 7 18.67 11.98 -13.01
N GLU A 8 19.30 11.06 -13.74
CA GLU A 8 19.87 9.82 -13.17
C GLU A 8 20.94 10.15 -12.12
N LEU A 9 21.83 11.12 -12.38
CA LEU A 9 22.84 11.56 -11.42
C LEU A 9 22.24 12.25 -10.18
N ALA A 10 21.19 13.05 -10.35
CA ALA A 10 20.48 13.68 -9.24
C ALA A 10 19.78 12.64 -8.35
N ILE A 11 19.17 11.61 -8.96
CA ILE A 11 18.54 10.50 -8.25
C ILE A 11 19.58 9.72 -7.43
N GLU A 12 20.73 9.38 -8.01
CA GLU A 12 21.81 8.69 -7.30
C GLU A 12 22.32 9.51 -6.11
N SER A 13 22.51 10.82 -6.29
CA SER A 13 22.89 11.73 -5.22
C SER A 13 21.85 11.76 -4.09
N LEU A 14 20.55 11.79 -4.42
CA LEU A 14 19.47 11.76 -3.43
C LEU A 14 19.42 10.44 -2.65
N ILE A 15 19.57 9.30 -3.33
CA ILE A 15 19.52 7.97 -2.68
C ILE A 15 20.72 7.76 -1.75
N THR A 16 21.89 8.28 -2.10
CA THR A 16 23.12 8.15 -1.32
C THR A 16 23.15 9.07 -0.11
N THR A 17 22.56 10.25 -0.20
CA THR A 17 22.54 11.26 0.87
C THR A 17 21.33 11.16 1.80
N ALA A 18 20.25 10.51 1.36
CA ALA A 18 19.02 10.39 2.15
C ALA A 18 19.21 9.54 3.42
N GLU A 19 18.55 9.97 4.51
CA GLU A 19 18.36 9.17 5.71
C GLU A 19 17.61 7.87 5.37
N VAL A 20 17.71 6.86 6.24
CA VAL A 20 17.09 5.54 6.09
C VAL A 20 15.62 5.62 5.64
N THR A 21 14.81 6.47 6.27
CA THR A 21 13.39 6.64 5.90
C THR A 21 13.23 7.28 4.52
N GLY A 22 14.00 8.33 4.24
CA GLY A 22 13.99 9.03 2.95
C GLY A 22 14.40 8.10 1.80
N ARG A 23 15.43 7.29 2.00
CA ARG A 23 15.88 6.28 1.03
C ARG A 23 14.80 5.25 0.73
N ALA A 24 14.15 4.69 1.75
CA ALA A 24 13.06 3.73 1.57
C ALA A 24 11.87 4.35 0.81
N SER A 25 11.51 5.60 1.12
CA SER A 25 10.46 6.34 0.42
C SER A 25 10.82 6.64 -1.03
N LEU A 26 12.06 7.08 -1.31
CA LEU A 26 12.54 7.34 -2.68
C LEU A 26 12.47 6.09 -3.54
N LEU A 27 12.99 4.96 -3.06
CA LEU A 27 12.92 3.68 -3.77
C LEU A 27 11.46 3.25 -4.02
N ALA A 28 10.56 3.45 -3.05
CA ALA A 28 9.15 3.14 -3.23
C ALA A 28 8.49 4.00 -4.32
N VAL A 29 8.76 5.31 -4.35
CA VAL A 29 8.20 6.24 -5.35
C VAL A 29 8.76 6.00 -6.75
N MET A 30 10.01 5.52 -6.85
CA MET A 30 10.64 5.16 -8.12
C MET A 30 10.21 3.81 -8.69
N SER A 31 9.41 3.01 -7.95
CA SER A 31 8.91 1.74 -8.48
C SER A 31 8.00 1.96 -9.69
N GLU A 32 8.03 1.01 -10.63
CA GLU A 32 7.40 1.08 -11.95
C GLU A 32 5.94 1.56 -11.92
N PHE A 33 5.19 1.21 -10.86
CA PHE A 33 3.76 1.51 -10.77
C PHE A 33 3.39 2.58 -9.72
N ALA A 34 4.36 3.13 -8.98
CA ALA A 34 4.06 4.04 -7.87
C ALA A 34 3.37 5.34 -8.31
N GLY A 35 3.71 5.84 -9.50
CA GLY A 35 3.17 7.09 -10.04
C GLY A 35 1.93 6.92 -10.92
N VAL A 36 1.51 5.70 -11.24
CA VAL A 36 0.44 5.50 -12.25
C VAL A 36 -0.89 6.07 -11.76
N CYS A 37 -1.12 6.10 -10.45
CA CYS A 37 -2.29 6.76 -9.84
C CYS A 37 -2.42 8.24 -10.20
N LEU A 38 -1.32 8.93 -10.50
CA LEU A 38 -1.32 10.34 -10.89
C LEU A 38 -1.73 10.54 -12.36
N ASN A 39 -1.67 9.48 -13.17
CA ASN A 39 -1.99 9.51 -14.60
C ASN A 39 -3.39 8.98 -14.91
N PHE A 40 -4.12 8.47 -13.92
CA PHE A 40 -5.49 7.99 -14.11
C PHE A 40 -6.50 9.11 -13.92
N LEU A 41 -7.57 9.09 -14.73
CA LEU A 41 -8.73 9.95 -14.53
C LEU A 41 -9.42 9.60 -13.21
N LEU A 42 -9.49 10.57 -12.30
CA LEU A 42 -10.25 10.49 -11.08
C LEU A 42 -11.72 10.82 -11.40
N VAL A 43 -12.60 9.82 -11.30
CA VAL A 43 -14.01 9.94 -11.65
C VAL A 43 -14.87 9.37 -10.53
N SER A 44 -15.74 10.20 -9.95
CA SER A 44 -16.59 9.80 -8.81
C SER A 44 -17.45 8.57 -9.11
N SER A 45 -17.94 8.42 -10.34
CA SER A 45 -18.78 7.29 -10.76
C SER A 45 -18.05 5.94 -10.71
N LEU A 46 -16.72 5.94 -10.81
CA LEU A 46 -15.89 4.74 -10.69
C LEU A 46 -15.39 4.53 -9.24
N GLY A 47 -15.77 5.40 -8.30
CA GLY A 47 -15.34 5.31 -6.90
C GLY A 47 -13.82 5.34 -6.74
N ASN A 48 -13.11 6.05 -7.62
CA ASN A 48 -11.67 6.26 -7.56
C ASN A 48 -11.29 7.73 -7.29
N LEU A 49 -12.27 8.64 -7.18
CA LEU A 49 -12.04 10.02 -6.79
C LEU A 49 -11.67 10.09 -5.30
N LEU A 50 -10.47 10.57 -5.01
CA LEU A 50 -10.05 10.90 -3.65
C LEU A 50 -10.61 12.27 -3.28
N ASP A 51 -11.14 12.40 -2.07
CA ASP A 51 -11.44 13.72 -1.50
C ASP A 51 -10.14 14.48 -1.16
N ASP A 52 -10.25 15.79 -0.99
CA ASP A 52 -9.11 16.69 -0.74
C ASP A 52 -8.28 16.26 0.48
N ASN A 53 -8.91 15.76 1.54
CA ASN A 53 -8.17 15.30 2.72
C ASN A 53 -7.45 13.98 2.45
N CYS A 54 -8.09 13.04 1.76
CA CYS A 54 -7.43 11.80 1.33
C CYS A 54 -6.25 12.09 0.41
N LEU A 55 -6.40 13.00 -0.56
CA LEU A 55 -5.31 13.40 -1.44
C LEU A 55 -4.18 14.08 -0.66
N ARG A 56 -4.50 15.01 0.24
CA ARG A 56 -3.53 15.67 1.11
C ARG A 56 -2.75 14.67 1.95
N ILE A 57 -3.45 13.75 2.63
CA ILE A 57 -2.83 12.71 3.46
C ILE A 57 -1.95 11.78 2.60
N LEU A 58 -2.42 11.39 1.41
CA LEU A 58 -1.65 10.57 0.48
C LEU A 58 -0.34 11.24 0.07
N VAL A 59 -0.38 12.51 -0.32
CA VAL A 59 0.80 13.29 -0.73
C VAL A 59 1.76 13.45 0.44
N VAL A 60 1.26 13.84 1.61
CA VAL A 60 2.08 13.98 2.83
C VAL A 60 2.79 12.66 3.14
N LEU A 61 2.07 11.54 3.18
CA LEU A 61 2.68 10.23 3.46
C LEU A 61 3.71 9.85 2.39
N ARG A 62 3.47 10.13 1.11
CA ARG A 62 4.45 9.81 0.05
C ARG A 62 5.72 10.64 0.15
N LEU A 63 5.59 11.91 0.51
CA LEU A 63 6.72 12.83 0.64
C LEU A 63 7.40 12.76 2.01
N GLY A 64 6.79 12.08 2.99
CA GLY A 64 7.26 12.09 4.38
C GLY A 64 7.12 13.46 5.04
N ALA A 65 6.21 14.31 4.56
CA ALA A 65 6.00 15.66 5.06
C ALA A 65 5.22 15.69 6.38
N THR A 66 5.17 16.84 7.04
CA THR A 66 4.38 17.08 8.26
C THR A 66 2.88 17.02 7.91
N GLY A 67 2.15 16.04 8.44
CA GLY A 67 0.72 15.83 8.15
C GLY A 67 -0.18 15.68 9.37
N CYS A 68 0.40 15.44 10.54
CA CYS A 68 -0.33 15.39 11.80
C CYS A 68 0.51 15.99 12.93
N GLN A 69 -0.14 16.42 14.00
CA GLN A 69 0.57 16.74 15.23
C GLN A 69 1.14 15.45 15.86
N PRO A 70 2.36 15.49 16.43
CA PRO A 70 2.87 14.36 17.20
C PRO A 70 1.90 13.97 18.31
N HIS A 71 1.58 12.68 18.41
CA HIS A 71 0.64 12.17 19.41
C HIS A 71 0.96 10.71 19.75
N ASN A 72 0.45 10.23 20.87
CA ASN A 72 0.54 8.81 21.19
C ASN A 72 -0.63 8.07 20.55
N CYS A 73 -0.33 6.94 19.90
CA CYS A 73 -1.35 6.04 19.38
C CYS A 73 -2.26 5.60 20.52
N HIS A 74 -3.57 5.87 20.40
CA HIS A 74 -4.56 5.55 21.43
C HIS A 74 -4.56 4.05 21.83
N VAL A 75 -4.20 3.15 20.90
CA VAL A 75 -4.30 1.71 21.12
C VAL A 75 -3.01 1.07 21.66
N TYR A 76 -1.83 1.46 21.15
CA TYR A 76 -0.55 0.84 21.54
C TYR A 76 0.37 1.79 22.32
N GLY A 77 -0.04 3.04 22.55
CA GLY A 77 0.68 4.04 23.34
C GLY A 77 2.01 4.53 22.74
N LYS A 78 2.38 4.10 21.54
CA LYS A 78 3.60 4.55 20.87
C LYS A 78 3.42 5.90 20.21
N GLU A 79 4.50 6.67 20.24
CA GLU A 79 4.59 7.95 19.54
C GLU A 79 4.39 7.79 18.03
N VAL A 80 3.45 8.56 17.51
CA VAL A 80 3.27 8.85 16.09
C VAL A 80 3.88 10.23 15.85
N ARG A 81 4.93 10.26 15.04
CA ARG A 81 5.60 11.51 14.65
C ARG A 81 4.75 12.30 13.67
N GLU A 82 5.19 13.51 13.39
CA GLU A 82 4.51 14.46 12.51
C GLU A 82 4.27 13.96 11.07
N ASN A 83 5.08 13.02 10.60
CA ASN A 83 4.93 12.36 9.30
C ASN A 83 3.87 11.26 9.27
N GLY A 84 3.22 10.94 10.39
CA GLY A 84 2.06 10.05 10.47
C GLY A 84 2.31 8.55 10.18
N HIS A 85 3.49 8.17 9.67
CA HIS A 85 3.78 6.81 9.22
C HIS A 85 3.63 5.74 10.30
N ARG A 86 3.99 6.05 11.55
CA ARG A 86 3.85 5.10 12.66
C ARG A 86 2.39 4.81 12.99
N GLY A 87 1.48 5.75 12.74
CA GLY A 87 0.04 5.52 12.90
C GLY A 87 -0.48 4.39 11.99
N LEU A 88 0.16 4.21 10.83
CA LEU A 88 -0.15 3.13 9.88
C LEU A 88 0.33 1.74 10.35
N SER A 89 1.20 1.67 11.35
CA SER A 89 1.76 0.42 11.88
C SER A 89 0.96 -0.14 13.06
N CYS A 90 -0.07 0.57 13.52
CA CYS A 90 -0.87 0.10 14.64
C CYS A 90 -1.61 -1.20 14.24
N ALA A 91 -1.23 -2.33 14.86
CA ALA A 91 -1.79 -3.65 14.56
C ALA A 91 -3.28 -3.76 14.90
N TYR A 92 -3.72 -2.96 15.89
CA TYR A 92 -5.07 -2.92 16.44
C TYR A 92 -5.84 -1.66 16.01
N GLY A 93 -5.25 -0.82 15.17
CA GLY A 93 -5.92 0.36 14.66
C GLY A 93 -7.03 -0.04 13.69
N ILE A 94 -8.19 0.60 13.81
CA ILE A 94 -9.32 0.46 12.87
C ILE A 94 -8.82 0.65 11.42
N SER A 95 -7.86 1.55 11.22
CA SER A 95 -7.22 1.86 9.93
C SER A 95 -6.56 0.66 9.24
N ARG A 96 -6.11 -0.38 9.96
CA ARG A 96 -5.57 -1.60 9.33
C ARG A 96 -6.69 -2.40 8.67
N GLY A 97 -7.78 -2.63 9.39
CA GLY A 97 -8.96 -3.32 8.85
C GLY A 97 -9.57 -2.57 7.69
N SER A 98 -9.73 -1.24 7.80
CA SER A 98 -10.28 -0.41 6.73
C SER A 98 -9.42 -0.43 5.47
N ARG A 99 -8.09 -0.29 5.58
CA ARG A 99 -7.19 -0.37 4.41
C ARG A 99 -7.21 -1.75 3.76
N HIS A 100 -7.26 -2.80 4.58
CA HIS A 100 -7.34 -4.17 4.09
C HIS A 100 -8.66 -4.43 3.33
N SER A 101 -9.80 -4.01 3.90
CA SER A 101 -11.09 -4.11 3.20
C SER A 101 -11.09 -3.28 1.91
N ALA A 102 -10.58 -2.05 1.94
CA ALA A 102 -10.52 -1.17 0.78
C ALA A 102 -9.71 -1.75 -0.38
N ILE A 103 -8.51 -2.31 -0.11
CA ILE A 103 -7.71 -2.91 -1.19
C ILE A 103 -8.40 -4.16 -1.76
N ASN A 104 -8.96 -5.03 -0.92
CA ASN A 104 -9.65 -6.22 -1.41
C ASN A 104 -10.85 -5.83 -2.29
N GLU A 105 -11.63 -4.82 -1.91
CA GLU A 105 -12.73 -4.32 -2.73
C GLU A 105 -12.25 -3.74 -4.09
N VAL A 106 -11.10 -3.05 -4.13
CA VAL A 106 -10.51 -2.60 -5.40
C VAL A 106 -10.13 -3.78 -6.29
N VAL A 107 -9.46 -4.81 -5.75
CA VAL A 107 -9.08 -5.99 -6.55
C VAL A 107 -10.31 -6.79 -7.00
N LYS A 108 -11.37 -6.83 -6.18
CA LYS A 108 -12.65 -7.45 -6.52
C LYS A 108 -13.31 -6.73 -7.69
N ARG A 109 -13.45 -5.40 -7.62
CA ARG A 109 -14.02 -4.60 -8.72
C ARG A 109 -13.22 -4.73 -10.01
N ALA A 110 -11.88 -4.78 -9.91
CA ALA A 110 -11.02 -5.00 -11.08
C ALA A 110 -11.28 -6.37 -11.74
N LEU A 111 -11.42 -7.44 -10.95
CA LEU A 111 -11.78 -8.76 -11.48
C LEU A 111 -13.16 -8.78 -12.15
N VAL A 112 -14.17 -8.22 -11.47
CA VAL A 112 -15.54 -8.16 -12.00
C VAL A 112 -15.56 -7.40 -13.33
N SER A 113 -14.82 -6.30 -13.41
CA SER A 113 -14.66 -5.52 -14.65
C SER A 113 -13.95 -6.29 -15.76
N ALA A 114 -13.06 -7.22 -15.40
CA ALA A 114 -12.41 -8.15 -16.33
C ALA A 114 -13.27 -9.38 -16.67
N GLY A 115 -14.54 -9.41 -16.27
CA GLY A 115 -15.45 -10.53 -16.53
C GLY A 115 -15.19 -11.76 -15.66
N VAL A 116 -14.46 -11.61 -14.55
CA VAL A 116 -14.18 -12.68 -13.59
C VAL A 116 -14.97 -12.40 -12.31
N PRO A 117 -16.13 -13.06 -12.09
CA PRO A 117 -16.91 -12.84 -10.89
C PRO A 117 -16.15 -13.30 -9.64
N ALA A 118 -16.07 -12.42 -8.64
CA ALA A 118 -15.42 -12.70 -7.36
C ALA A 118 -16.41 -12.47 -6.21
N VAL A 119 -16.44 -13.42 -5.28
CA VAL A 119 -17.33 -13.41 -4.11
C VAL A 119 -16.53 -13.54 -2.81
N PRO A 120 -17.04 -12.98 -1.69
CA PRO A 120 -16.47 -13.26 -0.38
C PRO A 120 -16.45 -14.76 -0.10
N VAL A 121 -15.38 -15.23 0.53
CA VAL A 121 -15.25 -16.64 0.92
C VAL A 121 -16.19 -16.93 2.08
N THR A 122 -16.93 -18.03 1.99
CA THR A 122 -17.79 -18.50 3.08
C THR A 122 -16.96 -18.86 4.32
N PRO A 123 -17.44 -18.52 5.53
CA PRO A 123 -16.80 -18.97 6.77
C PRO A 123 -16.62 -20.49 6.78
N GLY A 124 -15.43 -20.96 7.17
CA GLY A 124 -15.11 -22.40 7.23
C GLY A 124 -14.24 -22.92 6.10
N LEU A 125 -13.97 -22.13 5.05
CA LEU A 125 -12.97 -22.45 4.03
C LEU A 125 -11.55 -22.11 4.55
N CYS A 126 -11.13 -22.79 5.61
CA CYS A 126 -9.81 -22.61 6.19
C CYS A 126 -8.77 -23.45 5.45
N ARG A 127 -7.64 -22.83 5.11
CA ARG A 127 -6.44 -23.56 4.69
C ARG A 127 -5.87 -24.35 5.87
N VAL A 128 -5.00 -25.31 5.57
CA VAL A 128 -4.26 -26.10 6.59
C VAL A 128 -3.43 -25.20 7.51
N ASP A 129 -3.02 -24.01 7.05
CA ASP A 129 -2.30 -23.02 7.84
C ASP A 129 -3.21 -22.11 8.71
N GLY A 130 -4.51 -22.43 8.80
CA GLY A 130 -5.49 -21.68 9.58
C GLY A 130 -5.86 -20.31 8.99
N LYS A 131 -5.38 -19.97 7.79
CA LYS A 131 -5.74 -18.72 7.13
C LYS A 131 -6.99 -18.87 6.28
N GLN A 132 -7.87 -17.89 6.38
CA GLN A 132 -9.06 -17.79 5.55
C GLN A 132 -8.83 -16.70 4.49
N PRO A 133 -8.88 -17.03 3.19
CA PRO A 133 -8.86 -16.02 2.14
C PRO A 133 -10.12 -15.15 2.21
N ASN A 134 -10.02 -13.88 1.79
CA ASN A 134 -11.15 -12.97 1.80
C ASN A 134 -12.15 -13.29 0.69
N GLU A 135 -11.65 -13.66 -0.49
CA GLU A 135 -12.49 -13.83 -1.68
C GLU A 135 -12.02 -15.01 -2.55
N MET A 136 -12.93 -15.45 -3.41
CA MET A 136 -12.73 -16.52 -4.38
C MET A 136 -13.43 -16.18 -5.70
N THR A 137 -12.85 -16.57 -6.83
CA THR A 137 -13.54 -16.47 -8.12
C THR A 137 -14.62 -17.56 -8.23
N MET A 138 -15.81 -17.20 -8.72
CA MET A 138 -16.88 -18.18 -8.95
C MET A 138 -16.61 -19.07 -10.15
N THR A 139 -15.92 -18.54 -11.15
CA THR A 139 -15.47 -19.29 -12.32
C THR A 139 -14.01 -19.72 -12.15
N PRO A 140 -13.59 -20.81 -12.81
CA PRO A 140 -12.18 -21.15 -12.91
C PRO A 140 -11.37 -19.98 -13.45
N PHE A 141 -10.34 -19.58 -12.70
CA PHE A 141 -9.42 -18.54 -13.11
C PHE A 141 -8.33 -19.11 -14.03
N GLN A 142 -7.74 -20.25 -13.65
CA GLN A 142 -6.70 -20.90 -14.43
C GLN A 142 -6.68 -22.41 -14.19
N HIS A 143 -6.49 -23.20 -15.26
CA HIS A 143 -6.43 -24.67 -15.20
C HIS A 143 -7.62 -25.32 -14.47
N GLY A 144 -8.83 -24.80 -14.67
CA GLY A 144 -10.02 -25.33 -13.99
C GLY A 144 -10.13 -24.99 -12.50
N LYS A 145 -9.19 -24.20 -11.94
CA LYS A 145 -9.15 -23.85 -10.52
C LYS A 145 -9.60 -22.40 -10.30
N ALA A 146 -10.40 -22.19 -9.27
CA ALA A 146 -10.74 -20.86 -8.81
C ALA A 146 -9.53 -20.20 -8.11
N LEU A 147 -9.47 -18.88 -8.20
CA LEU A 147 -8.46 -18.07 -7.54
C LEU A 147 -8.94 -17.68 -6.15
N LEU A 148 -8.30 -18.23 -5.11
CA LEU A 148 -8.43 -17.77 -3.72
C LEU A 148 -7.50 -16.57 -3.50
N ARG A 149 -8.00 -15.52 -2.85
CA ARG A 149 -7.24 -14.29 -2.66
C ARG A 149 -7.42 -13.67 -1.29
N ASP A 150 -6.32 -13.04 -0.87
CA ASP A 150 -6.19 -12.23 0.31
C ASP A 150 -5.17 -11.14 -0.02
N ALA A 151 -5.65 -9.93 -0.33
CA ALA A 151 -4.77 -8.79 -0.56
C ALA A 151 -4.42 -8.13 0.77
N THR A 152 -3.13 -8.13 1.11
CA THR A 152 -2.63 -7.49 2.33
C THR A 152 -1.58 -6.44 2.00
N ILE A 153 -1.77 -5.21 2.50
CA ILE A 153 -0.80 -4.13 2.42
C ILE A 153 0.00 -4.09 3.71
N SER A 154 1.33 -4.14 3.59
CA SER A 154 2.25 -3.96 4.71
C SER A 154 2.80 -2.54 4.71
N ASN A 155 2.99 -1.95 5.89
CA ASN A 155 3.69 -0.68 6.00
C ASN A 155 5.19 -0.92 5.82
N THR A 156 5.77 -0.39 4.75
CA THR A 156 7.19 -0.52 4.40
C THR A 156 8.10 0.24 5.36
N LEU A 157 7.58 1.31 5.98
CA LEU A 157 8.32 2.16 6.91
C LEU A 157 8.19 1.70 8.37
N THR A 158 7.72 0.47 8.63
CA THR A 158 7.78 -0.11 9.97
C THR A 158 9.23 -0.39 10.36
N MET A 159 9.54 -0.34 11.66
CA MET A 159 10.86 -0.70 12.18
C MET A 159 11.33 -2.09 11.71
N SER A 160 10.39 -3.04 11.53
CA SER A 160 10.69 -4.39 11.07
C SER A 160 11.01 -4.50 9.57
N ASN A 161 10.53 -3.56 8.74
CA ASN A 161 10.70 -3.61 7.29
C ASN A 161 11.76 -2.61 6.81
N ILE A 162 11.98 -1.52 7.55
CA ILE A 162 12.70 -0.34 7.07
C ILE A 162 14.08 -0.68 6.49
N ILE A 163 14.86 -1.52 7.18
CA ILE A 163 16.20 -1.94 6.75
C ILE A 163 16.16 -2.71 5.42
N ARG A 164 15.12 -3.50 5.17
CA ARG A 164 14.98 -4.25 3.91
C ARG A 164 14.49 -3.33 2.80
N THR A 165 13.61 -2.39 3.13
CA THR A 165 13.03 -1.46 2.15
C THR A 165 13.99 -0.38 1.66
N THR A 166 15.09 -0.12 2.38
CA THR A 166 16.18 0.73 1.89
C THR A 166 17.08 0.04 0.87
N ALA A 167 17.03 -1.29 0.78
CA ALA A 167 17.73 -2.07 -0.23
C ALA A 167 16.87 -2.29 -1.48
N GLU A 168 15.57 -2.57 -1.29
CA GLU A 168 14.65 -2.89 -2.37
C GLU A 168 13.23 -2.40 -2.04
N ALA A 169 12.61 -1.70 -2.98
CA ALA A 169 11.26 -1.15 -2.82
C ALA A 169 10.25 -2.26 -2.45
N GLY A 170 9.46 -2.02 -1.40
CA GLY A 170 8.40 -2.95 -1.00
C GLY A 170 8.86 -4.23 -0.30
N ARG A 171 10.17 -4.46 -0.11
CA ARG A 171 10.68 -5.69 0.51
C ARG A 171 10.28 -5.80 1.98
N LYS A 172 9.32 -6.70 2.27
CA LYS A 172 8.85 -7.00 3.63
C LYS A 172 9.78 -7.97 4.36
N GLY A 173 9.89 -7.88 5.69
CA GLY A 173 10.37 -8.95 6.58
C GLY A 173 9.60 -10.27 6.37
N GLY A 174 10.31 -11.40 6.30
CA GLY A 174 9.73 -12.74 6.18
C GLY A 174 8.98 -13.14 7.43
#